data_AF-A0A5J4QQY8-F1
#
_entry.id   AF-A0A5J4QQY8-F1
#
_cell.length_a   1.000
_cell.length_b   1.000
_cell.length_c   1.000
_cell.angle_alpha   90.00
_cell.angle_beta   90.00
_cell.angle_gamma   90.00
#
_symmetry.space_group_name_H-M   'P 1'
#
loop_
_entity.id
_entity.type
_entity.pdbx_description
1 polymer ?
#
loop_
_entity_poly.entity_id
_entity_poly.type
_entity_poly.pdbx_seq_one_letter_code
_entity_poly.pdbx_strand_id
1 'polypeptide(L)'
;NNVVYVLQEPSSGGGGGTFAVTGVSLNDTPVPAGSGELNLTAGDTLKIQGTALSETVIKANFATTPTGSYTDRNLSDLGAVSIAPTLITIQVTIAAALVTKLLKADTGVMVYEFGE
;
A
#
# COMPACT_ATOMS: atom_id res chain seq x y z
N ASN A 1 38.94 23.66 28.87
CA ASN A 1 38.14 23.19 27.73
C ASN A 1 36.83 22.63 28.21
N ASN A 2 35.78 23.46 28.18
CA ASN A 2 34.43 23.03 28.52
C ASN A 2 33.79 22.46 27.26
N VAL A 3 33.59 21.14 27.19
CA VAL A 3 32.93 20.50 26.06
C VAL A 3 31.43 20.63 26.27
N VAL A 4 30.80 21.52 25.52
CA VAL A 4 29.34 21.63 25.45
C VAL A 4 28.85 20.42 24.66
N TYR A 5 28.20 19.48 25.33
CA TYR A 5 27.41 18.45 24.65
C TYR A 5 26.14 19.11 24.13
N VAL A 6 26.12 19.45 22.83
CA VAL A 6 24.89 19.81 22.15
C VAL A 6 24.06 18.53 22.04
N LEU A 7 23.09 18.35 22.94
CA LEU A 7 21.98 17.45 22.70
C LEU A 7 21.24 18.03 21.49
N GLN A 8 21.45 17.43 20.32
CA GLN A 8 20.70 17.77 19.13
C GLN A 8 19.23 17.43 19.41
N GLU A 9 18.42 18.46 19.63
CA GLU A 9 16.98 18.30 19.73
C GLU A 9 16.49 17.61 18.46
N PRO A 10 15.60 16.59 18.56
CA PRO A 10 15.02 15.99 17.37
C PRO A 10 14.30 17.11 16.62
N SER A 11 14.77 17.38 15.39
CA SER A 11 14.21 18.39 14.52
C SER A 11 12.69 18.20 14.44
N SER A 12 11.97 19.14 15.02
CA SER A 12 10.52 19.24 14.98
C SER A 12 10.07 19.65 13.57
N GLY A 13 10.10 18.69 12.65
CA GLY A 13 9.30 18.69 11.41
C GLY A 13 8.12 17.76 11.64
N GLY A 14 6.90 18.25 11.45
CA GLY A 14 5.63 17.59 11.82
C GLY A 14 5.57 16.10 11.47
N GLY A 15 4.99 15.31 12.38
CA GLY A 15 4.99 13.85 12.35
C GLY A 15 4.77 13.24 10.96
N GLY A 16 5.80 12.59 10.43
CA GLY A 16 5.73 11.89 9.15
C GLY A 16 7.04 11.17 8.88
N GLY A 17 7.09 9.87 9.17
CA GLY A 17 8.22 9.03 8.75
C GLY A 17 8.34 8.98 7.23
N THR A 18 9.46 8.49 6.71
CA THR A 18 9.61 8.21 5.27
C THR A 18 8.49 7.27 4.81
N PHE A 19 7.86 7.58 3.68
CA PHE A 19 6.84 6.72 3.08
C PHE A 19 7.41 5.32 2.82
N ALA A 20 6.71 4.29 3.28
CA ALA A 20 7.03 2.89 2.99
C ALA A 20 5.79 2.00 3.15
N VAL A 21 5.65 1.01 2.28
CA VAL A 21 4.77 -0.14 2.50
C VAL A 21 5.61 -1.24 3.12
N THR A 22 5.22 -1.71 4.31
CA THR A 22 5.99 -2.70 5.08
C THR A 22 5.31 -4.06 5.15
N GLY A 23 4.02 -4.15 4.79
CA GLY A 23 3.30 -5.41 4.79
C GLY A 23 1.95 -5.32 4.09
N VAL A 24 1.48 -6.46 3.62
CA VAL A 24 0.15 -6.64 3.06
C VAL A 24 -0.48 -7.87 3.69
N SER A 25 -1.77 -7.83 3.97
CA SER A 25 -2.55 -9.02 4.34
C SER A 25 -3.92 -9.04 3.67
N LEU A 26 -4.37 -10.25 3.34
CA LEU A 26 -5.69 -10.53 2.79
C LEU A 26 -6.46 -11.36 3.82
N ASN A 27 -7.63 -10.88 4.25
CA ASN A 27 -8.44 -11.53 5.28
C ASN A 27 -7.60 -11.90 6.52
N ASP A 28 -6.79 -10.95 6.97
CA ASP A 28 -5.85 -11.09 8.09
C ASP A 28 -4.71 -12.10 7.91
N THR A 29 -4.61 -12.73 6.74
CA THR A 29 -3.49 -13.59 6.37
C THR A 29 -2.41 -12.78 5.67
N PRO A 30 -1.15 -12.76 6.17
CA PRO A 30 -0.06 -12.05 5.50
C PRO A 30 0.14 -12.55 4.06
N VAL A 31 0.30 -11.62 3.13
CA VAL A 31 0.64 -11.88 1.72
C VAL A 31 2.08 -11.40 1.53
N PRO A 32 3.07 -12.29 1.46
CA PRO A 32 4.47 -11.90 1.24
C PRO A 32 4.69 -11.29 -0.14
N ALA A 33 5.71 -10.43 -0.26
CA ALA A 33 6.14 -9.97 -1.57
C ALA A 33 6.68 -11.15 -2.40
N GLY A 34 6.39 -11.17 -3.71
CA GLY A 34 6.73 -12.27 -4.59
C GLY A 34 5.85 -13.51 -4.45
N SER A 35 4.65 -13.39 -3.85
CA SER A 35 3.67 -14.48 -3.72
C SER A 35 3.06 -14.97 -5.04
N GLY A 36 3.37 -14.33 -6.17
CA GLY A 36 2.56 -14.38 -7.38
C GLY A 36 1.38 -13.40 -7.28
N GLU A 37 0.52 -13.41 -8.29
CA GLU A 37 -0.67 -12.59 -8.37
C GLU A 37 -1.58 -12.70 -7.14
N LEU A 38 -1.99 -11.54 -6.59
CA LEU A 38 -2.95 -11.45 -5.50
C LEU A 38 -4.38 -11.39 -6.07
N ASN A 39 -5.12 -12.47 -5.85
CA ASN A 39 -6.53 -12.57 -6.23
C ASN A 39 -7.42 -11.92 -5.16
N LEU A 40 -8.22 -10.94 -5.57
CA LEU A 40 -9.21 -10.27 -4.74
C LEU A 40 -10.61 -10.52 -5.30
N THR A 41 -11.56 -10.77 -4.41
CA THR A 41 -12.97 -10.98 -4.70
C THR A 41 -13.86 -10.16 -3.76
N ALA A 42 -15.09 -9.90 -4.18
CA ALA A 42 -16.04 -9.15 -3.35
C ALA A 42 -16.24 -9.83 -1.99
N GLY A 43 -16.10 -9.06 -0.92
CA GLY A 43 -16.15 -9.55 0.47
C GLY A 43 -14.78 -9.69 1.13
N ASP A 44 -13.70 -9.66 0.36
CA ASP A 44 -12.35 -9.67 0.92
C ASP A 44 -12.00 -8.39 1.67
N THR A 45 -11.14 -8.51 2.67
CA THR A 45 -10.50 -7.38 3.36
C THR A 45 -9.02 -7.36 3.03
N LEU A 46 -8.58 -6.36 2.27
CA LEU A 46 -7.17 -6.10 1.99
C LEU A 46 -6.63 -5.04 2.94
N LYS A 47 -5.52 -5.34 3.62
CA LYS A 47 -4.82 -4.41 4.52
C LYS A 47 -3.42 -4.13 3.99
N ILE A 48 -3.05 -2.86 3.93
CA ILE A 48 -1.73 -2.39 3.53
C ILE A 48 -1.14 -1.64 4.72
N GLN A 49 -0.07 -2.18 5.28
CA GLN A 49 0.64 -1.62 6.44
C GLN A 49 1.86 -0.83 5.98
N GLY A 50 2.20 0.23 6.71
CA GLY A 50 3.30 1.07 6.32
C GLY A 50 3.53 2.28 7.22
N THR A 51 4.22 3.27 6.66
CA THR A 51 4.52 4.56 7.28
C THR A 51 4.18 5.70 6.33
N ALA A 52 3.64 6.79 6.88
CA ALA A 52 3.21 7.96 6.11
C ALA A 52 2.30 7.63 4.91
N LEU A 53 1.41 6.66 5.10
CA LEU A 53 0.38 6.30 4.13
C LEU A 53 -0.65 7.43 4.02
N SER A 54 -1.16 7.66 2.82
CA SER A 54 -2.26 8.59 2.56
C SER A 54 -3.08 8.14 1.35
N GLU A 55 -4.22 8.79 1.14
CA GLU A 55 -5.15 8.46 0.06
C GLU A 55 -4.55 8.64 -1.33
N THR A 56 -3.69 9.64 -1.48
CA THR A 56 -3.20 10.06 -2.80
C THR A 56 -1.89 9.41 -3.18
N VAL A 57 -1.28 8.58 -2.31
CA VAL A 57 0.09 8.10 -2.51
C VAL A 57 0.18 6.66 -3.00
N ILE A 58 -0.89 5.86 -2.97
CA ILE A 58 -0.84 4.45 -3.40
C ILE A 58 -1.89 4.15 -4.47
N LYS A 59 -1.45 3.42 -5.51
CA LYS A 59 -2.27 2.77 -6.53
C LYS A 59 -2.00 1.27 -6.55
N ALA A 60 -2.91 0.53 -7.16
CA ALA A 60 -2.74 -0.88 -7.48
C ALA A 60 -2.67 -1.08 -9.00
N ASN A 61 -1.80 -1.97 -9.47
CA ASN A 61 -1.83 -2.46 -10.84
C ASN A 61 -2.63 -3.77 -10.85
N PHE A 62 -3.76 -3.77 -11.56
CA PHE A 62 -4.60 -4.96 -11.59
C PHE A 62 -5.40 -5.11 -12.88
N ALA A 63 -5.74 -6.35 -13.23
CA ALA A 63 -6.74 -6.70 -14.24
C ALA A 63 -8.04 -7.16 -13.56
N THR A 64 -9.18 -7.12 -14.27
CA THR A 64 -10.47 -7.62 -13.75
C THR A 64 -10.89 -8.96 -14.37
N THR A 65 -10.09 -9.48 -15.30
CA THR A 65 -10.27 -10.77 -15.95
C THR A 65 -8.89 -11.42 -16.17
N PRO A 66 -8.80 -12.76 -16.24
CA PRO A 66 -7.52 -13.46 -16.44
C PRO A 66 -6.78 -13.13 -17.74
N THR A 67 -7.50 -12.61 -18.75
CA THR A 67 -6.92 -12.18 -20.04
C THR A 67 -6.92 -10.66 -20.20
N GLY A 68 -7.30 -9.93 -19.15
CA GLY A 68 -7.37 -8.48 -19.15
C GLY A 68 -6.00 -7.83 -19.06
N SER A 69 -5.90 -6.57 -19.49
CA SER A 69 -4.69 -5.79 -19.31
C SER A 69 -4.60 -5.25 -17.88
N TYR A 70 -3.42 -5.34 -17.29
CA TYR A 70 -3.16 -4.70 -16.01
C TYR A 70 -3.00 -3.21 -16.19
N THR A 71 -3.69 -2.44 -15.35
CA THR A 71 -3.68 -0.98 -15.39
C THR A 71 -3.51 -0.42 -13.99
N ASP A 72 -2.76 0.68 -13.90
CA ASP A 72 -2.54 1.40 -12.64
C ASP A 72 -3.80 2.17 -12.28
N ARG A 73 -4.42 1.78 -11.19
CA ARG A 73 -5.75 2.24 -10.76
C ARG A 73 -5.77 2.59 -9.30
N ASN A 74 -6.74 3.42 -8.92
CA ASN A 74 -6.88 3.86 -7.53
C ASN A 74 -7.36 2.69 -6.66
N LEU A 75 -6.98 2.70 -5.38
CA LEU A 75 -7.45 1.67 -4.44
C LEU A 75 -8.98 1.68 -4.27
N SER A 76 -9.63 2.82 -4.50
CA SER A 76 -11.09 2.96 -4.52
C SER A 76 -11.77 2.14 -5.60
N ASP A 77 -11.06 1.75 -6.66
CA ASP A 77 -11.61 0.92 -7.73
C ASP A 77 -11.74 -0.56 -7.29
N LEU A 78 -11.06 -0.95 -6.20
CA LEU A 78 -11.19 -2.26 -5.58
C LEU A 78 -12.35 -2.32 -4.58
N GLY A 79 -12.68 -1.20 -3.94
CA GLY A 79 -13.79 -1.09 -3.01
C GLY A 79 -13.70 0.09 -2.03
N ALA A 80 -14.35 -0.02 -0.88
CA ALA A 80 -14.39 1.06 0.10
C ALA A 80 -13.07 1.14 0.87
N VAL A 81 -12.41 2.31 0.82
CA VAL A 81 -11.08 2.51 1.40
C VAL A 81 -11.18 3.31 2.69
N SER A 82 -10.53 2.83 3.75
CA SER A 82 -10.29 3.55 4.99
C SER A 82 -8.78 3.70 5.19
N ILE A 83 -8.33 4.93 5.49
CA ILE A 83 -6.92 5.28 5.45
C ILE A 83 -6.52 5.89 6.79
N ALA A 84 -5.46 5.32 7.37
CA ALA A 84 -4.70 5.89 8.45
C ALA A 84 -3.21 5.96 8.06
N PRO A 85 -2.41 6.82 8.70
CA PRO A 85 -0.99 6.99 8.36
C PRO A 85 -0.12 5.72 8.39
N THR A 86 -0.59 4.66 9.06
CA THR A 86 0.14 3.39 9.21
C THR A 86 -0.61 2.17 8.66
N LEU A 87 -1.87 2.35 8.24
CA LEU A 87 -2.73 1.26 7.79
C LEU A 87 -3.78 1.78 6.80
N ILE A 88 -3.82 1.19 5.61
CA ILE A 88 -4.94 1.30 4.69
C ILE A 88 -5.72 -0.01 4.77
N THR A 89 -7.04 0.08 4.88
CA THR A 89 -7.95 -1.05 4.81
C THR A 89 -8.90 -0.84 3.64
N ILE A 90 -9.01 -1.85 2.78
CA ILE A 90 -9.92 -1.87 1.64
C ILE A 90 -10.93 -2.99 1.87
N GLN A 91 -12.21 -2.62 1.96
CA GLN A 91 -13.32 -3.57 1.91
C GLN A 91 -13.64 -3.80 0.44
N VAL A 92 -13.21 -4.94 -0.10
CA VAL A 92 -13.28 -5.24 -1.53
C VAL A 92 -14.74 -5.43 -1.95
N THR A 93 -15.17 -4.66 -2.93
CA THR A 93 -16.52 -4.73 -3.51
C THR A 93 -16.51 -5.07 -4.99
N ILE A 94 -15.36 -4.95 -5.67
CA ILE A 94 -15.20 -5.40 -7.05
C ILE A 94 -15.35 -6.92 -7.12
N ALA A 95 -16.00 -7.42 -8.19
CA ALA A 95 -16.27 -8.85 -8.35
C ALA A 95 -14.98 -9.69 -8.41
N ALA A 96 -13.98 -9.22 -9.16
CA ALA A 96 -12.68 -9.85 -9.27
C ALA A 96 -11.60 -8.79 -9.59
N ALA A 97 -10.45 -8.93 -8.95
CA ALA A 97 -9.24 -8.20 -9.28
C ALA A 97 -8.02 -9.11 -9.13
N LEU A 98 -7.15 -9.02 -10.13
CA LEU A 98 -5.92 -9.77 -10.27
C LEU A 98 -4.77 -8.77 -10.08
N VAL A 99 -4.21 -8.68 -8.88
CA VAL A 99 -3.28 -7.61 -8.48
C VAL A 99 -1.83 -8.09 -8.53
N THR A 100 -0.98 -7.39 -9.27
CA THR A 100 0.43 -7.74 -9.47
C THR A 100 1.37 -6.89 -8.63
N LYS A 101 1.01 -5.63 -8.35
CA LYS A 101 1.84 -4.71 -7.57
C LYS A 101 1.07 -3.52 -6.99
N LEU A 102 1.63 -2.95 -5.94
CA LEU A 102 1.31 -1.62 -5.42
C LEU A 102 2.39 -0.63 -5.87
N LEU A 103 1.97 0.59 -6.16
CA LEU A 103 2.82 1.65 -6.68
C LEU A 103 2.56 2.96 -5.96
N LYS A 104 3.60 3.79 -5.90
CA LYS A 104 3.47 5.18 -5.53
C LYS A 104 2.71 5.92 -6.63
N ALA A 105 1.64 6.62 -6.27
CA ALA A 105 0.72 7.19 -7.25
C ALA A 105 1.30 8.34 -8.09
N ASP A 106 2.29 9.07 -7.56
CA ASP A 106 2.91 10.24 -8.18
C ASP A 106 4.07 9.88 -9.13
N THR A 107 4.88 8.87 -8.77
CA THR A 107 6.05 8.46 -9.55
C THR A 107 5.85 7.15 -10.31
N GLY A 108 4.82 6.37 -10.00
CA GLY A 108 4.64 5.01 -10.52
C GLY A 108 5.67 4.01 -10.01
N VAL A 109 6.53 4.40 -9.06
CA VAL A 109 7.53 3.51 -8.46
C VAL A 109 6.82 2.39 -7.71
N MET A 110 7.21 1.16 -7.97
CA MET A 110 6.69 0.00 -7.25
C MET A 110 7.09 0.05 -5.77
N VAL A 111 6.13 -0.19 -4.89
CA VAL A 111 6.31 -0.15 -3.42
C VAL A 111 6.01 -1.50 -2.79
N TYR A 112 5.31 -2.38 -3.51
CA TYR A 112 5.08 -3.76 -3.11
C TYR A 112 4.84 -4.60 -4.37
N GLU A 113 5.51 -5.75 -4.48
CA GLU A 113 5.39 -6.65 -5.63
C GLU A 113 4.73 -7.96 -5.18
N PHE A 114 3.63 -8.34 -5.81
CA PHE A 114 3.01 -9.65 -5.62
C PHE A 114 3.58 -10.64 -6.64
N GLY A 115 3.56 -10.29 -7.93
CA GLY A 115 4.16 -11.07 -9.03
C GLY A 115 3.69 -10.59 -10.40
N GLU A 116 4.27 -11.12 -11.47
CA GLU A 116 3.81 -10.97 -12.86
C GLU A 116 3.03 -12.21 -13.34
#